data_AF-A0A964ZZZ4-F1
#
_entry.id   AF-A0A964ZZZ4-F1
#
_cell.length_a   1.000
_cell.length_b   1.000
_cell.length_c   1.000
_cell.angle_alpha   90.00
_cell.angle_beta   90.00
_cell.angle_gamma   90.00
#
_symmetry.space_group_name_H-M   'P 1'
#
loop_
_entity.id
_entity.type
_entity.pdbx_description
1 polymer ?
#
loop_
_entity_poly.entity_id
_entity_poly.type
_entity_poly.pdbx_seq_one_letter_code
_entity_poly.pdbx_strand_id
1 'polypeptide(L)'
;MTTYGTIAAVALGLVFEWSGIAKVASRTAWQVDGTPFSTGRRSLDRLVRVVLPWFEIALGVLLIVRLAPAVVGTVCVVVLAAFTVALIRVLAAGQRPPCMCFGVARARPVSWLSVARNVVLLGVAVAVIAGA
;
A
#
# COMPACT_ATOMS: atom_id res chain seq x y z
N MET A 1 -7.17 23.69 -3.18
CA MET A 1 -7.37 22.53 -2.30
C MET A 1 -8.62 22.62 -1.44
N THR A 2 -9.50 21.62 -1.52
CA THR A 2 -10.78 21.55 -0.80
C THR A 2 -10.65 20.88 0.57
N THR A 3 -11.64 21.08 1.45
CA THR A 3 -11.68 20.43 2.79
C THR A 3 -11.68 18.91 2.66
N TYR A 4 -12.48 18.34 1.74
CA TYR A 4 -12.54 16.89 1.53
C TYR A 4 -11.22 16.32 1.00
N GLY A 5 -10.52 17.03 0.09
CA GLY A 5 -9.21 16.60 -0.41
C GLY A 5 -8.15 16.59 0.69
N THR A 6 -8.27 17.51 1.65
CA THR A 6 -7.41 17.55 2.85
C THR A 6 -7.65 16.34 3.75
N ILE A 7 -8.90 16.04 4.07
CA ILE A 7 -9.26 14.89 4.90
C ILE A 7 -8.81 13.60 4.22
N ALA A 8 -9.06 13.46 2.91
CA ALA A 8 -8.63 12.30 2.13
C ALA A 8 -7.11 12.12 2.16
N ALA A 9 -6.34 13.21 2.01
CA ALA A 9 -4.87 13.14 1.99
C ALA A 9 -4.33 12.70 3.36
N VAL A 10 -4.82 13.30 4.44
CA VAL A 10 -4.39 12.93 5.80
C VAL A 10 -4.79 11.49 6.12
N ALA A 11 -6.02 11.09 5.82
CA ALA A 11 -6.48 9.72 6.08
C ALA A 11 -5.66 8.69 5.30
N LEU A 12 -5.43 8.92 4.01
CA LEU A 12 -4.61 8.04 3.18
C LEU A 12 -3.14 8.02 3.65
N GLY A 13 -2.61 9.18 4.01
CA GLY A 13 -1.25 9.31 4.54
C GLY A 13 -1.05 8.50 5.82
N LEU A 14 -1.99 8.58 6.77
CA LEU A 14 -1.97 7.77 8.00
C LEU A 14 -2.01 6.26 7.71
N VAL A 15 -2.75 5.83 6.69
CA VAL A 15 -2.78 4.42 6.27
C VAL A 15 -1.41 3.97 5.74
N PHE A 16 -0.77 4.79 4.91
CA PHE A 16 0.57 4.51 4.38
C PHE A 16 1.64 4.52 5.47
N GLU A 17 1.59 5.47 6.40
CA GLU A 17 2.45 5.50 7.59
C GLU A 17 2.32 4.22 8.41
N TRP A 18 1.09 3.86 8.77
CA TRP A 18 0.85 2.64 9.55
C TRP A 18 1.36 1.40 8.80
N SER A 19 1.09 1.32 7.49
CA SER A 19 1.55 0.24 6.61
C SER A 19 3.08 0.11 6.61
N GLY A 20 3.79 1.21 6.40
CA GLY A 20 5.24 1.23 6.32
C GLY A 20 5.92 1.02 7.66
N ILE A 21 5.47 1.72 8.72
CA ILE A 21 6.00 1.56 10.09
C ILE A 21 5.83 0.13 10.56
N ALA A 22 4.67 -0.50 10.32
CA ALA A 22 4.43 -1.89 10.73
C ALA A 22 5.44 -2.84 10.08
N LYS A 23 5.79 -2.65 8.79
CA LYS A 23 6.81 -3.46 8.09
C LYS A 23 8.22 -3.20 8.60
N VAL A 24 8.56 -1.94 8.89
CA VAL A 24 9.87 -1.55 9.45
C VAL A 24 10.04 -2.08 10.89
N ALA A 25 8.97 -2.05 11.70
CA ALA A 25 9.00 -2.59 13.06
C ALA A 25 9.18 -4.11 13.06
N SER A 26 8.61 -4.81 12.08
CA SER A 26 8.73 -6.25 11.93
C SER A 26 9.83 -6.69 10.96
N ARG A 27 10.95 -5.96 10.88
CA ARG A 27 12.04 -6.17 9.88
C ARG A 27 12.46 -7.62 9.66
N THR A 28 12.53 -8.44 10.71
CA THR A 28 12.96 -9.85 10.63
C THR A 28 11.86 -10.77 10.13
N ALA A 29 10.60 -10.40 10.34
CA ALA A 29 9.43 -11.22 10.03
C ALA A 29 8.68 -10.75 8.76
N TRP A 30 8.92 -9.52 8.29
CA TRP A 30 8.45 -9.03 7.00
C TRP A 30 9.26 -9.66 5.87
N GLN A 31 8.59 -10.52 5.10
CA GLN A 31 9.16 -11.17 3.92
C GLN A 31 8.25 -10.93 2.72
N VAL A 32 8.85 -10.73 1.55
CA VAL A 32 8.12 -10.62 0.27
C VAL A 32 7.84 -12.01 -0.30
N ASP A 33 8.74 -12.95 -0.05
CA ASP A 33 8.61 -14.35 -0.45
C ASP A 33 7.33 -14.94 0.15
N GLY A 34 6.53 -15.60 -0.69
CA GLY A 34 5.25 -16.18 -0.28
C GLY A 34 4.12 -15.16 -0.06
N THR A 35 4.32 -13.89 -0.42
CA THR A 35 3.25 -12.88 -0.50
C THR A 35 2.79 -12.69 -1.95
N PRO A 36 1.65 -12.01 -2.17
CA PRO A 36 1.21 -11.66 -3.53
C PRO A 36 2.17 -10.79 -4.33
N PHE A 37 3.14 -10.17 -3.66
CA PHE A 37 4.11 -9.26 -4.27
C PHE A 37 5.38 -9.98 -4.73
N SER A 38 5.52 -11.28 -4.39
CA SER A 38 6.65 -12.10 -4.83
C SER A 38 6.68 -12.18 -6.35
N THR A 39 7.77 -11.71 -6.94
CA THR A 39 8.04 -11.78 -8.39
C THR A 39 8.74 -13.08 -8.78
N GLY A 40 9.17 -13.89 -7.80
CA GLY A 40 9.97 -15.10 -8.00
C GLY A 40 11.42 -14.82 -8.36
N ARG A 41 11.80 -13.53 -8.45
CA ARG A 41 13.17 -13.09 -8.67
C ARG A 41 13.73 -12.55 -7.37
N ARG A 42 14.59 -13.33 -6.73
CA ARG A 42 15.19 -13.04 -5.42
C ARG A 42 15.82 -11.63 -5.29
N SER A 43 16.37 -11.09 -6.37
CA SER A 43 16.93 -9.73 -6.39
C SER A 43 15.85 -8.65 -6.31
N LEU A 44 14.77 -8.79 -7.06
CA LEU A 44 13.61 -7.88 -7.03
C LEU A 44 12.86 -8.01 -5.70
N ASP A 45 12.64 -9.23 -5.21
CA ASP A 45 11.92 -9.46 -3.97
C ASP A 45 12.68 -8.88 -2.77
N ARG A 46 14.03 -8.96 -2.79
CA ARG A 46 14.89 -8.26 -1.82
C ARG A 46 14.76 -6.74 -1.92
N LEU A 47 14.75 -6.20 -3.13
CA LEU A 47 14.60 -4.76 -3.35
C LEU A 47 13.24 -4.27 -2.83
N VAL A 48 12.15 -4.95 -3.18
CA VAL A 48 10.80 -4.66 -2.69
C VAL A 48 10.75 -4.75 -1.16
N ARG A 49 11.35 -5.78 -0.57
CA ARG A 49 11.37 -5.96 0.90
C ARG A 49 11.96 -4.75 1.63
N VAL A 50 13.02 -4.16 1.06
CA VAL A 50 13.76 -3.06 1.68
C VAL A 50 13.18 -1.70 1.31
N VAL A 51 12.86 -1.47 0.03
CA VAL A 51 12.46 -0.15 -0.49
C VAL A 51 11.00 0.15 -0.21
N LEU A 52 10.11 -0.84 -0.32
CA LEU A 52 8.67 -0.62 -0.22
C LEU A 52 8.25 0.02 1.11
N PRO A 53 8.72 -0.41 2.29
CA PRO A 53 8.32 0.20 3.55
C PRO A 53 8.71 1.68 3.66
N TRP A 54 9.92 2.03 3.22
CA TRP A 54 10.38 3.42 3.21
C TRP A 54 9.63 4.26 2.21
N PHE A 55 9.29 3.68 1.06
CA PHE A 55 8.48 4.35 0.05
C PHE A 55 7.05 4.63 0.55
N GLU A 56 6.43 3.68 1.26
CA GLU A 56 5.13 3.88 1.89
C GLU A 56 5.18 5.00 2.95
N ILE A 57 6.19 5.01 3.83
CA ILE A 57 6.38 6.08 4.82
C ILE A 57 6.56 7.42 4.12
N ALA A 58 7.41 7.50 3.09
CA ALA A 58 7.64 8.75 2.36
C ALA A 58 6.34 9.30 1.74
N LEU A 59 5.52 8.45 1.11
CA LEU A 59 4.21 8.85 0.61
C LEU A 59 3.27 9.30 1.73
N GLY A 60 3.29 8.61 2.87
CA GLY A 60 2.56 8.96 4.08
C GLY A 60 2.87 10.37 4.56
N VAL A 61 4.14 10.65 4.84
CA VAL A 61 4.63 11.97 5.26
C VAL A 61 4.23 13.03 4.24
N LEU A 62 4.51 12.80 2.94
CA LEU A 62 4.24 13.79 1.89
C LEU A 62 2.76 14.16 1.79
N LEU A 63 1.85 13.19 1.94
CA LEU A 63 0.41 13.45 1.98
C LEU A 63 -0.02 14.23 3.23
N ILE A 64 0.52 13.87 4.40
CA ILE A 64 0.19 14.51 5.69
C ILE A 64 0.69 15.96 5.71
N VAL A 65 1.94 16.20 5.29
CA VAL A 65 2.53 17.56 5.22
C VAL A 65 2.10 18.31 3.96
N ARG A 66 1.23 17.71 3.14
CA ARG A 66 0.57 18.38 2.02
C ARG A 66 1.52 18.83 0.91
N LEU A 67 2.64 18.14 0.72
CA LEU A 67 3.60 18.49 -0.31
C LEU A 67 3.22 17.85 -1.65
N ALA A 68 2.96 18.67 -2.67
CA ALA A 68 2.56 18.25 -4.01
C ALA A 68 1.45 17.17 -4.06
N PRO A 69 0.30 17.38 -3.41
CA PRO A 69 -0.70 16.33 -3.15
C PRO A 69 -1.32 15.73 -4.42
N ALA A 70 -1.43 16.48 -5.52
CA ALA A 70 -1.86 15.93 -6.81
C ALA A 70 -0.87 14.89 -7.36
N VAL A 71 0.43 15.20 -7.30
CA VAL A 71 1.51 14.32 -7.75
C VAL A 71 1.59 13.10 -6.84
N VAL A 72 1.65 13.32 -5.52
CA VAL A 72 1.75 12.24 -4.53
C VAL A 72 0.51 11.35 -4.56
N GLY A 73 -0.69 11.93 -4.70
CA GLY A 73 -1.94 11.19 -4.89
C GLY A 73 -1.92 10.32 -6.14
N THR A 74 -1.38 10.83 -7.25
CA THR A 74 -1.20 10.04 -8.49
C THR A 74 -0.27 8.85 -8.28
N VAL A 75 0.86 9.05 -7.59
CA VAL A 75 1.78 7.96 -7.24
C VAL A 75 1.07 6.92 -6.35
N CYS A 76 0.27 7.36 -5.37
CA CYS A 76 -0.52 6.47 -4.53
C CYS A 76 -1.52 5.64 -5.34
N VAL A 77 -2.20 6.23 -6.33
CA VAL A 77 -3.09 5.49 -7.25
C VAL A 77 -2.32 4.38 -7.97
N VAL A 78 -1.14 4.68 -8.53
CA VAL A 78 -0.31 3.70 -9.24
C VAL A 78 0.09 2.53 -8.32
N VAL A 79 0.53 2.84 -7.10
CA VAL A 79 0.93 1.83 -6.11
C VAL A 79 -0.26 0.96 -5.69
N LEU A 80 -1.38 1.57 -5.35
CA LEU A 80 -2.60 0.86 -4.95
C LEU A 80 -3.17 0.02 -6.10
N ALA A 81 -3.09 0.51 -7.34
CA ALA A 81 -3.47 -0.27 -8.52
C ALA A 81 -2.56 -1.50 -8.66
N ALA A 82 -1.24 -1.33 -8.57
CA ALA A 82 -0.28 -2.44 -8.65
C ALA A 82 -0.55 -3.49 -7.55
N PHE A 83 -0.80 -3.06 -6.31
CA PHE A 83 -1.17 -3.97 -5.22
C PHE A 83 -2.49 -4.68 -5.49
N THR A 84 -3.51 -3.96 -5.98
CA THR A 84 -4.82 -4.55 -6.30
C THR A 84 -4.67 -5.65 -7.34
N VAL A 85 -3.91 -5.37 -8.40
CA VAL A 85 -3.65 -6.33 -9.47
C VAL A 85 -2.92 -7.57 -8.94
N ALA A 86 -1.92 -7.40 -8.06
CA ALA A 86 -1.22 -8.52 -7.42
C ALA A 86 -2.18 -9.39 -6.59
N LEU A 87 -3.05 -8.77 -5.78
CA LEU A 87 -4.06 -9.49 -4.99
C LEU A 87 -5.04 -10.27 -5.87
N ILE A 88 -5.56 -9.65 -6.95
CA ILE A 88 -6.49 -10.28 -7.88
C ILE A 88 -5.84 -11.47 -8.58
N ARG A 89 -4.60 -11.34 -9.07
CA ARG A 89 -3.89 -12.42 -9.78
C ARG A 89 -3.78 -13.68 -8.92
N VAL A 90 -3.38 -13.51 -7.66
CA VAL A 90 -3.19 -14.61 -6.72
C VAL A 90 -4.52 -15.27 -6.35
N LEU A 91 -5.57 -14.47 -6.11
CA LEU A 91 -6.92 -14.98 -5.86
C LEU A 91 -7.49 -15.72 -7.07
N ALA A 92 -7.27 -15.20 -8.29
CA ALA A 92 -7.69 -15.85 -9.53
C ALA A 92 -6.96 -17.18 -9.76
N ALA A 93 -5.72 -17.31 -9.30
CA ALA A 93 -4.98 -18.56 -9.28
C ALA A 93 -5.43 -19.54 -8.17
N GLY A 94 -6.47 -19.21 -7.41
CA GLY A 94 -6.97 -20.01 -6.28
C GLY A 94 -6.06 -20.01 -5.04
N GLN A 95 -4.98 -19.22 -5.06
CA GLN A 95 -4.02 -19.14 -3.98
C GLN A 95 -4.46 -18.10 -2.94
N ARG A 96 -4.16 -18.37 -1.66
CA ARG A 96 -4.46 -17.45 -0.55
C ARG A 96 -3.25 -17.29 0.38
N PRO A 97 -2.12 -16.77 -0.15
CA PRO A 97 -0.95 -16.49 0.67
C PRO A 97 -1.28 -15.47 1.78
N PRO A 98 -0.46 -15.39 2.82
CA PRO A 98 -0.59 -14.35 3.84
C PRO A 98 -0.36 -12.97 3.21
N CYS A 99 -1.28 -12.03 3.49
CA CYS A 99 -1.10 -10.62 3.19
C CYS A 99 -0.52 -9.91 4.42
N MET A 100 0.69 -9.35 4.28
CA MET A 100 1.40 -8.68 5.36
C MET A 100 1.47 -7.15 5.21
N CYS A 101 0.57 -6.54 4.42
CA CYS A 101 0.59 -5.09 4.18
C CYS A 101 0.56 -4.27 5.48
N PHE A 102 -0.16 -4.72 6.50
CA PHE A 102 -0.27 -4.03 7.80
C PHE A 102 0.60 -4.67 8.89
N GLY A 103 1.74 -5.24 8.47
CA GLY A 103 2.66 -5.97 9.34
C GLY A 103 2.21 -7.40 9.62
N VAL A 104 3.13 -8.16 10.23
CA VAL A 104 3.00 -9.60 10.46
C VAL A 104 1.90 -9.93 11.47
N ALA A 105 1.67 -9.05 12.45
CA ALA A 105 0.63 -9.20 13.47
C ALA A 105 -0.80 -9.22 12.90
N ARG A 106 -1.00 -8.64 11.71
CA ARG A 106 -2.27 -8.68 10.97
C ARG A 106 -2.20 -9.55 9.72
N ALA A 107 -1.19 -10.41 9.61
CA ALA A 107 -1.08 -11.35 8.50
C ALA A 107 -2.33 -12.24 8.46
N ARG A 108 -3.11 -12.11 7.39
CA ARG A 108 -4.27 -12.94 7.13
C ARG A 108 -4.22 -13.45 5.69
N PRO A 109 -4.79 -14.63 5.41
CA PRO A 109 -4.92 -15.11 4.05
C PRO A 109 -5.59 -14.03 3.18
N VAL A 110 -5.06 -13.81 1.98
CA VAL A 110 -5.67 -12.90 1.02
C VAL A 110 -7.11 -13.32 0.75
N SER A 111 -8.01 -12.35 0.71
CA SER A 111 -9.43 -12.54 0.43
C SER A 111 -9.95 -11.40 -0.44
N TRP A 112 -11.14 -11.55 -1.00
CA TRP A 112 -11.83 -10.49 -1.73
C TRP A 112 -12.04 -9.22 -0.90
N LEU A 113 -12.09 -9.34 0.44
CA LEU A 113 -12.11 -8.19 1.33
C LEU A 113 -10.81 -7.37 1.25
N SER A 114 -9.65 -8.01 1.06
CA SER A 114 -8.37 -7.32 0.85
C SER A 114 -8.39 -6.50 -0.44
N VAL A 115 -8.98 -7.03 -1.51
CA VAL A 115 -9.17 -6.31 -2.78
C VAL A 115 -10.11 -5.12 -2.56
N ALA A 116 -11.26 -5.34 -1.93
CA ALA A 116 -12.23 -4.28 -1.65
C ALA A 116 -11.63 -3.12 -0.84
N ARG A 117 -10.86 -3.43 0.22
CA ARG A 117 -10.13 -2.41 1.01
C ARG A 117 -9.19 -1.59 0.13
N ASN A 118 -8.45 -2.23 -0.78
CA ASN A 118 -7.50 -1.55 -1.63
C ASN A 118 -8.19 -0.68 -2.70
N VAL A 119 -9.33 -1.13 -3.23
CA VAL A 119 -10.18 -0.34 -4.13
C VAL A 119 -10.75 0.89 -3.43
N VAL A 120 -11.18 0.76 -2.16
CA VAL A 120 -11.61 1.92 -1.36
C VAL A 120 -10.48 2.92 -1.19
N LEU A 121 -9.27 2.47 -0.82
CA LEU A 121 -8.10 3.34 -0.71
C LEU A 121 -7.74 4.00 -2.04
N LEU A 122 -7.91 3.30 -3.16
CA LEU A 122 -7.70 3.86 -4.50
C LEU A 122 -8.70 4.99 -4.78
N GLY A 123 -9.97 4.81 -4.40
CA GLY A 123 -10.98 5.88 -4.45
C GLY A 123 -10.61 7.09 -3.59
N VAL A 124 -10.07 6.87 -2.39
CA VAL A 124 -9.56 7.96 -1.53
C VAL A 124 -8.40 8.68 -2.21
N ALA A 125 -7.46 7.96 -2.84
CA ALA A 125 -6.35 8.56 -3.58
C ALA A 125 -6.84 9.41 -4.77
N VAL A 126 -7.87 8.97 -5.49
CA VAL A 126 -8.51 9.79 -6.54
C VAL A 126 -9.15 11.04 -5.95
N ALA A 127 -9.79 10.95 -4.78
CA ALA A 127 -10.36 12.11 -4.09
C ALA A 127 -9.29 13.13 -3.64
N VAL A 128 -8.07 12.67 -3.29
CA VAL A 128 -6.93 13.57 -3.05
C VAL A 128 -6.59 14.37 -4.30
N ILE A 129 -6.51 13.72 -5.45
CA ILE A 129 -6.18 14.37 -6.73
C ILE A 129 -7.28 15.36 -7.14
N ALA A 130 -8.54 14.92 -7.08
CA ALA A 130 -9.69 15.77 -7.44
C ALA A 130 -9.93 16.93 -6.47
N GLY A 131 -9.40 16.83 -5.25
CA GLY A 131 -9.51 17.87 -4.24
C GLY A 131 -8.27 18.76 -4.10
N ALA A 132 -7.17 18.46 -4.82
CA ALA A 132 -5.88 19.15 -4.74
C ALA A 132 -5.97 20.61 -5.21
#